data_AF-A0A4Q1R3C0-F1
#
_entry.id   AF-A0A4Q1R3C0-F1
#
_cell.length_a   1.000
_cell.length_b   1.000
_cell.length_c   1.000
_cell.angle_alpha   90.00
_cell.angle_beta   90.00
_cell.angle_gamma   90.00
#
_symmetry.space_group_name_H-M   'P 1'
#
loop_
_entity.id
_entity.type
_entity.pdbx_description
1 polymer ?
#
loop_
_entity_poly.entity_id
_entity_poly.type
_entity_poly.pdbx_seq_one_letter_code
_entity_poly.pdbx_strand_id
1 'polypeptide(L)'
;MRARGINYDIGFLPGEELSRKTFTVEAVRQDLAVIAEELHCDVVRISGGDPERLSIAARCAAEAGLEVWFAPFPVDLTPEELMPYFADCAERAEAVRASGAEVVFVAGCELSAFCAGFLPGDTYSDRLQAMITADMDWWLSAGPVQERLNGFLAEVAAVARARFGGRISYAAGPWEDIDWRPFDVVGVDAYRAAYNATTFRDDLRAHGRHGKPVAVTEFGTCAYRGAGERGGLAWQPPEGAVPDEREQVRYLTELLDIFEDEGVDTALWFTFAAFNTRKGADLTSYGVVRMLDETRWEPREVFHTMAARYARDGEGGRGTQAARDAEDARNAEG
;
A
#
# COMPACT_ATOMS: atom_id res chain seq x y z
N MET A 1 -2.70 13.20 10.55
CA MET A 1 -2.03 12.44 9.49
C MET A 1 -0.90 13.27 8.90
N ARG A 2 0.28 12.65 8.70
CA ARG A 2 1.51 13.28 8.20
C ARG A 2 1.58 13.26 6.67
N ALA A 3 1.24 12.14 6.04
CA ALA A 3 1.35 11.98 4.59
C ALA A 3 0.16 11.23 4.01
N ARG A 4 -0.24 11.60 2.80
CA ARG A 4 -1.30 10.92 2.06
C ARG A 4 -0.83 10.56 0.67
N GLY A 5 -1.22 9.39 0.22
CA GLY A 5 -0.68 8.87 -1.02
C GLY A 5 -1.50 7.77 -1.65
N ILE A 6 -0.83 7.09 -2.56
CA ILE A 6 -1.41 6.06 -3.40
C ILE A 6 -0.38 4.97 -3.69
N ASN A 7 -0.87 3.76 -3.94
CA ASN A 7 -0.09 2.67 -4.47
C ASN A 7 0.06 2.81 -5.99
N TYR A 8 1.25 2.49 -6.49
CA TYR A 8 1.57 2.47 -7.91
C TYR A 8 2.12 1.09 -8.29
N ASP A 9 1.30 0.35 -9.03
CA ASP A 9 1.59 -1.01 -9.47
C ASP A 9 2.62 -1.03 -10.64
N ILE A 10 3.74 -1.70 -10.41
CA ILE A 10 4.77 -1.97 -11.43
C ILE A 10 4.62 -3.34 -12.10
N GLY A 11 3.69 -4.17 -11.61
CA GLY A 11 3.44 -5.55 -12.02
C GLY A 11 3.75 -6.54 -10.89
N PHE A 12 2.72 -7.21 -10.34
CA PHE A 12 2.92 -8.32 -9.38
C PHE A 12 1.79 -9.32 -9.19
N LEU A 13 0.53 -8.99 -9.54
CA LEU A 13 -0.62 -9.86 -9.28
C LEU A 13 -1.00 -10.77 -10.45
N PRO A 14 -1.60 -11.94 -10.16
CA PRO A 14 -1.14 -13.19 -10.75
C PRO A 14 -1.86 -13.59 -12.02
N GLY A 15 -1.07 -14.16 -12.92
CA GLY A 15 -1.39 -14.80 -14.19
C GLY A 15 -0.07 -15.32 -14.78
N GLU A 16 -0.09 -15.91 -15.98
CA GLU A 16 1.17 -16.24 -16.69
C GLU A 16 2.02 -14.98 -16.99
N GLU A 17 1.40 -13.80 -16.92
CA GLU A 17 2.00 -12.51 -17.22
C GLU A 17 1.77 -11.50 -16.09
N LEU A 18 2.63 -10.48 -16.02
CA LEU A 18 2.51 -9.37 -15.07
C LEU A 18 1.21 -8.59 -15.27
N SER A 19 0.59 -8.13 -14.17
CA SER A 19 -0.57 -7.21 -14.18
C SER A 19 -0.33 -5.95 -15.05
N ARG A 20 0.94 -5.56 -15.22
CA ARG A 20 1.38 -4.50 -16.11
C ARG A 20 2.36 -5.03 -17.15
N LYS A 21 1.85 -5.34 -18.34
CA LYS A 21 2.66 -5.82 -19.47
C LYS A 21 3.61 -4.74 -19.99
N THR A 22 3.04 -3.58 -20.32
CA THR A 22 3.77 -2.43 -20.86
C THR A 22 4.28 -1.53 -19.72
N PHE A 23 5.60 -1.47 -19.60
CA PHE A 23 6.32 -0.69 -18.58
C PHE A 23 7.46 0.06 -19.25
N THR A 24 7.22 1.33 -19.60
CA THR A 24 8.24 2.24 -20.13
C THR A 24 8.55 3.32 -19.10
N VAL A 25 9.79 3.80 -19.08
CA VAL A 25 10.23 4.84 -18.14
C VAL A 25 9.42 6.13 -18.36
N GLU A 26 9.08 6.45 -19.61
CA GLU A 26 8.30 7.63 -19.97
C GLU A 26 6.88 7.58 -19.42
N ALA A 27 6.20 6.44 -19.56
CA ALA A 27 4.86 6.26 -18.99
C ALA A 27 4.90 6.33 -17.46
N VAL A 28 5.92 5.71 -16.85
CA VAL A 28 6.10 5.73 -15.39
C VAL A 28 6.34 7.14 -14.88
N ARG A 29 7.21 7.91 -15.54
CA ARG A 29 7.46 9.31 -15.19
C ARG A 29 6.22 10.17 -15.34
N GLN A 30 5.44 9.98 -16.41
CA GLN A 30 4.19 10.71 -16.61
C GLN A 30 3.16 10.41 -15.52
N ASP A 31 2.93 9.13 -15.22
CA ASP A 31 1.97 8.73 -14.19
C ASP A 31 2.38 9.27 -12.80
N LEU A 32 3.66 9.21 -12.46
CA LEU A 32 4.17 9.71 -11.16
C LEU A 32 4.15 11.24 -11.06
N ALA A 33 4.35 11.96 -12.17
CA ALA A 33 4.15 13.40 -12.21
C ALA A 33 2.68 13.77 -11.93
N VAL A 34 1.71 13.05 -12.51
CA VAL A 34 0.28 13.23 -12.21
C VAL A 34 -0.01 12.95 -10.74
N ILE A 35 0.55 11.89 -10.16
CA ILE A 35 0.38 11.54 -8.75
C ILE A 35 0.87 12.68 -7.83
N ALA A 36 2.01 13.30 -8.15
CA ALA A 36 2.56 14.40 -7.37
C ALA A 36 1.81 15.73 -7.61
N GLU A 37 1.58 16.09 -8.87
CA GLU A 37 1.17 17.43 -9.26
C GLU A 37 -0.36 17.60 -9.31
N GLU A 38 -1.10 16.58 -9.77
CA GLU A 38 -2.56 16.66 -9.94
C GLU A 38 -3.31 16.02 -8.79
N LEU A 39 -2.82 14.90 -8.26
CA LEU A 39 -3.41 14.26 -7.07
C LEU A 39 -2.89 14.85 -5.76
N HIS A 40 -1.81 15.64 -5.80
CA HIS A 40 -1.19 16.25 -4.63
C HIS A 40 -0.79 15.23 -3.55
N CYS A 41 -0.35 14.04 -3.96
CA CYS A 41 0.15 13.03 -3.02
C CYS A 41 1.49 13.48 -2.43
N ASP A 42 1.69 13.23 -1.13
CA ASP A 42 2.98 13.42 -0.45
C ASP A 42 3.90 12.21 -0.65
N VAL A 43 3.29 11.04 -0.82
CA VAL A 43 3.95 9.74 -0.77
C VAL A 43 3.38 8.79 -1.81
N VAL A 44 4.22 7.90 -2.35
CA VAL A 44 3.79 6.82 -3.23
C VAL A 44 4.38 5.49 -2.78
N ARG A 45 3.54 4.46 -2.70
CA ARG A 45 3.98 3.07 -2.51
C ARG A 45 4.21 2.45 -3.89
N ILE A 46 5.45 2.13 -4.20
CA ILE A 46 5.83 1.45 -5.44
C ILE A 46 5.82 -0.04 -5.16
N SER A 47 4.80 -0.76 -5.67
CA SER A 47 4.60 -2.18 -5.38
C SER A 47 4.85 -3.07 -6.58
N GLY A 48 5.67 -4.10 -6.41
CA GLY A 48 5.59 -5.30 -7.24
C GLY A 48 6.78 -6.25 -7.19
N GLY A 49 6.79 -7.25 -8.07
CA GLY A 49 7.69 -8.41 -7.95
C GLY A 49 9.08 -8.23 -8.56
N ASP A 50 9.24 -7.36 -9.56
CA ASP A 50 10.51 -7.17 -10.29
C ASP A 50 11.37 -6.05 -9.65
N PRO A 51 12.56 -6.36 -9.09
CA PRO A 51 13.42 -5.37 -8.43
C PRO A 51 13.91 -4.24 -9.33
N GLU A 52 14.07 -4.50 -10.63
CA GLU A 52 14.52 -3.48 -11.59
C GLU A 52 13.39 -2.50 -11.90
N ARG A 53 12.17 -3.00 -12.12
CA ARG A 53 10.99 -2.14 -12.29
C ARG A 53 10.71 -1.31 -11.03
N LEU A 54 10.88 -1.88 -9.84
CA LEU A 54 10.79 -1.15 -8.57
C LEU A 54 11.80 0.00 -8.55
N SER A 55 13.06 -0.29 -8.90
CA SER A 55 14.15 0.71 -8.93
C SER A 55 13.86 1.84 -9.91
N ILE A 56 13.35 1.52 -11.11
CA ILE A 56 12.99 2.52 -12.13
C ILE A 56 11.87 3.44 -11.62
N ALA A 57 10.79 2.87 -11.11
CA ALA A 57 9.65 3.65 -10.64
C ALA A 57 9.98 4.47 -9.38
N ALA A 58 10.76 3.90 -8.45
CA ALA A 58 11.23 4.61 -7.27
C ALA A 58 12.10 5.83 -7.61
N ARG A 59 13.00 5.72 -8.59
CA ARG A 59 13.77 6.88 -9.08
C ARG A 59 12.88 7.95 -9.71
N CYS A 60 11.92 7.55 -10.53
CA CYS A 60 10.96 8.51 -11.12
C CYS A 60 10.11 9.21 -10.04
N ALA A 61 9.73 8.49 -8.97
CA ALA A 61 8.97 9.04 -7.86
C ALA A 61 9.80 10.06 -7.06
N ALA A 62 11.07 9.71 -6.78
CA ALA A 62 12.03 10.62 -6.17
C ALA A 62 12.27 11.89 -7.02
N GLU A 63 12.42 11.75 -8.35
CA GLU A 63 12.53 12.87 -9.29
C GLU A 63 11.28 13.78 -9.27
N ALA A 64 10.10 13.20 -9.05
CA ALA A 64 8.83 13.93 -8.91
C ALA A 64 8.63 14.57 -7.51
N GLY A 65 9.57 14.36 -6.57
CA GLY A 65 9.53 14.93 -5.22
C GLY A 65 8.62 14.19 -4.24
N LEU A 66 8.22 12.96 -4.54
CA LEU A 66 7.41 12.12 -3.66
C LEU A 66 8.28 11.40 -2.63
N GLU A 67 7.80 11.23 -1.39
CA GLU A 67 8.32 10.21 -0.49
C GLU A 67 8.06 8.82 -1.09
N VAL A 68 9.08 7.94 -1.08
CA VAL A 68 9.00 6.63 -1.73
C VAL A 68 8.85 5.52 -0.70
N TRP A 69 7.75 4.80 -0.78
CA TRP A 69 7.59 3.52 -0.09
C TRP A 69 7.97 2.41 -1.06
N PHE A 70 9.22 1.94 -0.96
CA PHE A 70 9.78 0.90 -1.81
C PHE A 70 9.28 -0.45 -1.32
N ALA A 71 8.32 -1.04 -2.03
CA ALA A 71 7.55 -2.20 -1.56
C ALA A 71 7.71 -3.42 -2.50
N PRO A 72 8.80 -4.21 -2.36
CA PRO A 72 8.89 -5.52 -2.97
C PRO A 72 7.69 -6.39 -2.60
N PHE A 73 7.03 -6.94 -3.63
CA PHE A 73 5.85 -7.79 -3.49
C PHE A 73 6.01 -9.07 -4.32
N PRO A 74 6.86 -10.01 -3.85
CA PRO A 74 7.06 -11.29 -4.51
C PRO A 74 5.85 -12.21 -4.31
N VAL A 75 5.67 -13.15 -5.24
CA VAL A 75 4.59 -14.16 -5.20
C VAL A 75 5.21 -15.54 -5.39
N ASP A 76 4.74 -16.53 -4.63
CA ASP A 76 5.13 -17.93 -4.69
C ASP A 76 6.60 -18.26 -4.40
N LEU A 77 7.43 -17.28 -4.04
CA LEU A 77 8.80 -17.53 -3.61
C LEU A 77 8.85 -18.21 -2.23
N THR A 78 9.84 -19.07 -2.03
CA THR A 78 10.11 -19.71 -0.73
C THR A 78 10.94 -18.79 0.19
N PRO A 79 10.97 -19.03 1.51
CA PRO A 79 11.82 -18.26 2.43
C PRO A 79 13.30 -18.19 2.03
N GLU A 80 13.85 -19.27 1.47
CA GLU A 80 15.23 -19.33 0.98
C GLU A 80 15.47 -18.42 -0.23
N GLU A 81 14.48 -18.29 -1.12
CA GLU A 81 14.53 -17.41 -2.30
C GLU A 81 14.28 -15.94 -1.92
N LEU A 82 13.38 -15.71 -0.96
CA LEU A 82 13.02 -14.39 -0.48
C LEU A 82 14.18 -13.66 0.20
N MET A 83 15.04 -14.38 0.93
CA MET A 83 16.13 -13.74 1.67
C MET A 83 17.14 -12.97 0.79
N PRO A 84 17.74 -13.57 -0.26
CA PRO A 84 18.59 -12.81 -1.19
C PRO A 84 17.79 -11.77 -2.00
N TYR A 85 16.51 -12.01 -2.26
CA TYR A 85 15.64 -11.06 -2.95
C TYR A 85 15.41 -9.77 -2.15
N PHE A 86 15.08 -9.87 -0.85
CA PHE A 86 14.92 -8.69 0.01
C PHE A 86 16.25 -7.99 0.27
N ALA A 87 17.38 -8.71 0.30
CA ALA A 87 18.71 -8.10 0.36
C ALA A 87 18.97 -7.19 -0.85
N ASP A 88 18.75 -7.69 -2.07
CA ASP A 88 18.88 -6.89 -3.31
C ASP A 88 17.92 -5.68 -3.31
N CYS A 89 16.67 -5.88 -2.92
CA CYS A 89 15.69 -4.80 -2.84
C CYS A 89 16.08 -3.72 -1.81
N ALA A 90 16.67 -4.10 -0.68
CA ALA A 90 17.14 -3.13 0.32
C ALA A 90 18.33 -2.29 -0.19
N GLU A 91 19.28 -2.91 -0.92
CA GLU A 91 20.39 -2.19 -1.57
C GLU A 91 19.87 -1.21 -2.64
N ARG A 92 18.85 -1.62 -3.41
CA ARG A 92 18.20 -0.76 -4.40
C ARG A 92 17.44 0.41 -3.77
N ALA A 93 16.73 0.16 -2.67
CA ALA A 93 16.07 1.22 -1.90
C ALA A 93 17.09 2.22 -1.33
N GLU A 94 18.25 1.73 -0.85
CA GLU A 94 19.35 2.59 -0.39
C GLU A 94 19.92 3.45 -1.52
N ALA A 95 20.08 2.90 -2.72
CA ALA A 95 20.54 3.66 -3.88
C ALA A 95 19.57 4.82 -4.24
N VAL A 96 18.26 4.61 -4.10
CA VAL A 96 17.26 5.68 -4.26
C VAL A 96 17.40 6.71 -3.14
N ARG A 97 17.51 6.26 -1.89
CA ARG A 97 17.68 7.15 -0.72
C ARG A 97 18.95 8.01 -0.82
N ALA A 98 20.06 7.45 -1.33
CA ALA A 98 21.32 8.15 -1.52
C ALA A 98 21.23 9.31 -2.52
N SER A 99 20.18 9.37 -3.36
CA SER A 99 19.88 10.53 -4.21
C SER A 99 19.30 11.73 -3.46
N GLY A 100 18.97 11.58 -2.17
CA GLY A 100 18.38 12.62 -1.32
C GLY A 100 16.87 12.45 -1.07
N ALA A 101 16.25 11.40 -1.61
CA ALA A 101 14.83 11.11 -1.38
C ALA A 101 14.57 10.48 0.00
N GLU A 102 13.42 10.82 0.59
CA GLU A 102 12.88 10.09 1.73
C GLU A 102 12.35 8.72 1.26
N VAL A 103 12.87 7.64 1.85
CA VAL A 103 12.52 6.27 1.46
C VAL A 103 12.13 5.47 2.70
N VAL A 104 11.03 4.73 2.60
CA VAL A 104 10.64 3.65 3.51
C VAL A 104 10.74 2.33 2.76
N PHE A 105 11.45 1.35 3.34
CA PHE A 105 11.50 -0.01 2.80
C PHE A 105 10.36 -0.83 3.40
N VAL A 106 9.47 -1.35 2.57
CA VAL A 106 8.36 -2.21 3.01
C VAL A 106 8.77 -3.67 2.74
N ALA A 107 9.05 -4.42 3.80
CA ALA A 107 9.63 -5.75 3.79
C ALA A 107 8.65 -6.86 3.38
N GLY A 108 7.88 -6.64 2.32
CA GLY A 108 6.82 -7.53 1.85
C GLY A 108 5.41 -7.04 2.20
N CYS A 109 4.44 -7.78 1.67
CA CYS A 109 3.02 -7.52 1.84
C CYS A 109 2.31 -8.87 1.92
N GLU A 110 1.57 -9.09 3.01
CA GLU A 110 0.72 -10.28 3.21
C GLU A 110 1.46 -11.61 2.88
N LEU A 111 2.74 -11.71 3.24
CA LEU A 111 3.62 -12.80 2.82
C LEU A 111 3.10 -14.17 3.26
N SER A 112 2.31 -14.25 4.34
CA SER A 112 1.71 -15.50 4.76
C SER A 112 0.84 -16.14 3.67
N ALA A 113 0.17 -15.31 2.88
CA ALA A 113 -0.72 -15.71 1.79
C ALA A 113 0.00 -15.70 0.44
N PHE A 114 0.84 -14.69 0.19
CA PHE A 114 1.48 -14.51 -1.12
C PHE A 114 2.70 -15.38 -1.36
N CYS A 115 3.41 -15.81 -0.33
CA CYS A 115 4.62 -16.61 -0.46
C CYS A 115 4.45 -18.04 0.09
N ALA A 116 5.32 -18.93 -0.35
CA ALA A 116 5.31 -20.32 0.08
C ALA A 116 5.87 -20.46 1.51
N GLY A 117 5.52 -21.56 2.20
CA GLY A 117 6.10 -21.95 3.49
C GLY A 117 5.37 -21.42 4.74
N PHE A 118 4.35 -20.57 4.56
CA PHE A 118 3.54 -20.03 5.65
C PHE A 118 2.17 -20.71 5.71
N LEU A 119 1.17 -20.17 5.02
CA LEU A 119 -0.13 -20.81 4.89
C LEU A 119 -0.08 -22.04 3.97
N PRO A 120 -0.95 -23.04 4.20
CA PRO A 120 -0.99 -24.25 3.38
C PRO A 120 -1.49 -23.95 1.96
N GLY A 121 -0.75 -24.43 0.96
CA GLY A 121 -1.08 -24.33 -0.46
C GLY A 121 0.18 -24.18 -1.31
N ASP A 122 0.22 -24.85 -2.46
CA ASP A 122 1.39 -24.87 -3.34
C ASP A 122 1.54 -23.54 -4.09
N THR A 123 0.42 -22.95 -4.51
CA THR A 123 0.38 -21.63 -5.17
C THR A 123 -0.35 -20.59 -4.33
N TYR A 124 -0.14 -19.32 -4.63
CA TYR A 124 -0.88 -18.21 -4.04
C TYR A 124 -2.39 -18.42 -4.19
N SER A 125 -2.84 -18.88 -5.36
CA SER A 125 -4.25 -19.17 -5.62
C SER A 125 -4.79 -20.25 -4.68
N ASP A 126 -4.01 -21.30 -4.39
CA ASP A 126 -4.40 -22.35 -3.45
C ASP A 126 -4.49 -21.81 -2.02
N ARG A 127 -3.53 -20.98 -1.60
CA ARG A 127 -3.51 -20.36 -0.26
C ARG A 127 -4.68 -19.40 -0.08
N LEU A 128 -4.97 -18.56 -1.08
CA LEU A 128 -6.12 -17.66 -1.05
C LEU A 128 -7.44 -18.44 -1.01
N GLN A 129 -7.58 -19.50 -1.80
CA GLN A 129 -8.77 -20.35 -1.78
C GLN A 129 -8.94 -21.06 -0.44
N ALA A 130 -7.84 -21.52 0.18
CA ALA A 130 -7.86 -22.09 1.52
C ALA A 130 -8.36 -21.08 2.55
N MET A 131 -7.85 -19.83 2.53
CA MET A 131 -8.31 -18.77 3.43
C MET A 131 -9.80 -18.44 3.25
N ILE A 132 -10.29 -18.35 2.00
CA ILE A 132 -11.69 -18.02 1.69
C ILE A 132 -12.64 -19.13 2.17
N THR A 133 -12.20 -20.38 2.14
CA THR A 133 -13.01 -21.56 2.49
C THR A 133 -12.76 -22.09 3.90
N ALA A 134 -11.82 -21.48 4.64
CA ALA A 134 -11.42 -21.90 5.97
C ALA A 134 -12.55 -21.77 6.98
N ASP A 135 -12.67 -22.79 7.84
CA ASP A 135 -13.53 -22.74 9.02
C ASP A 135 -12.78 -22.13 10.23
N MET A 136 -13.50 -21.98 11.34
CA MET A 136 -12.91 -21.40 12.56
C MET A 136 -11.76 -22.24 13.12
N ASP A 137 -11.82 -23.57 13.00
CA ASP A 137 -10.77 -24.45 13.54
C ASP A 137 -9.46 -24.28 12.77
N TRP A 138 -9.53 -24.08 11.45
CA TRP A 138 -8.39 -23.74 10.64
C TRP A 138 -7.73 -22.43 11.10
N TRP A 139 -8.52 -21.37 11.32
CA TRP A 139 -8.01 -20.08 11.80
C TRP A 139 -7.43 -20.15 13.22
N LEU A 140 -8.05 -20.92 14.12
CA LEU A 140 -7.52 -21.17 15.46
C LEU A 140 -6.19 -21.94 15.44
N SER A 141 -5.95 -22.71 14.38
CA SER A 141 -4.69 -23.43 14.18
C SER A 141 -3.57 -22.59 13.55
N ALA A 142 -3.80 -21.31 13.25
CA ALA A 142 -2.83 -20.45 12.57
C ALA A 142 -1.63 -20.01 13.43
N GLY A 143 -1.63 -20.26 14.75
CA GLY A 143 -0.54 -19.85 15.66
C GLY A 143 0.88 -20.18 15.16
N PRO A 144 1.17 -21.43 14.77
CA PRO A 144 2.47 -21.80 14.21
C PRO A 144 2.81 -21.07 12.88
N VAL A 145 1.81 -20.65 12.10
CA VAL A 145 2.04 -19.83 10.89
C VAL A 145 2.54 -18.45 11.30
N GLN A 146 1.90 -17.83 12.30
CA GLN A 146 2.29 -16.51 12.83
C GLN A 146 3.71 -16.55 13.42
N GLU A 147 4.05 -17.60 14.16
CA GLU A 147 5.40 -17.77 14.72
C GLU A 147 6.47 -17.88 13.62
N ARG A 148 6.22 -18.69 12.57
CA ARG A 148 7.14 -18.81 11.43
C ARG A 148 7.29 -17.50 10.68
N LEU A 149 6.17 -16.82 10.40
CA LEU A 149 6.18 -15.53 9.71
C LEU A 149 6.99 -14.49 10.50
N ASN A 150 6.74 -14.35 11.81
CA ASN A 150 7.45 -13.38 12.64
C ASN A 150 8.95 -13.68 12.76
N GLY A 151 9.33 -14.95 12.88
CA GLY A 151 10.73 -15.35 12.85
C GLY A 151 11.40 -14.94 11.54
N PHE A 152 10.75 -15.23 10.41
CA PHE A 152 11.24 -14.86 9.08
C PHE A 152 11.32 -13.33 8.90
N LEU A 153 10.28 -12.59 9.28
CA LEU A 153 10.25 -11.13 9.17
C LEU A 153 11.34 -10.46 10.02
N ALA A 154 11.68 -11.01 11.19
CA ALA A 154 12.79 -10.52 11.99
C ALA A 154 14.14 -10.67 11.27
N GLU A 155 14.34 -11.78 10.57
CA GLU A 155 15.53 -12.01 9.73
C GLU A 155 15.58 -11.06 8.53
N VAL A 156 14.45 -10.90 7.82
CA VAL A 156 14.34 -9.95 6.70
C VAL A 156 14.63 -8.52 7.15
N ALA A 157 14.06 -8.08 8.29
CA ALA A 157 14.31 -6.75 8.83
C ALA A 157 15.80 -6.55 9.19
N ALA A 158 16.47 -7.57 9.75
CA ALA A 158 17.90 -7.52 10.03
C ALA A 158 18.74 -7.41 8.74
N VAL A 159 18.40 -8.19 7.72
CA VAL A 159 19.06 -8.17 6.40
C VAL A 159 18.88 -6.83 5.70
N ALA A 160 17.67 -6.28 5.72
CA ALA A 160 17.37 -4.96 5.16
C ALA A 160 18.11 -3.86 5.92
N ARG A 161 18.11 -3.89 7.26
CA ARG A 161 18.81 -2.91 8.11
C ARG A 161 20.32 -2.87 7.85
N ALA A 162 20.94 -4.00 7.52
CA ALA A 162 22.37 -4.05 7.20
C ALA A 162 22.73 -3.34 5.88
N ARG A 163 21.74 -3.06 5.02
CA ARG A 163 21.91 -2.54 3.66
C ARG A 163 21.23 -1.19 3.43
N PHE A 164 20.24 -0.86 4.25
CA PHE A 164 19.39 0.30 4.09
C PHE A 164 19.36 1.17 5.35
N GLY A 165 19.63 2.47 5.18
CA GLY A 165 19.71 3.43 6.27
C GLY A 165 18.40 4.13 6.65
N GLY A 166 17.30 3.90 5.90
CA GLY A 166 16.00 4.54 6.14
C GLY A 166 15.06 3.76 7.07
N ARG A 167 13.78 4.14 7.08
CA ARG A 167 12.75 3.47 7.89
C ARG A 167 12.30 2.16 7.27
N ILE A 168 12.08 1.13 8.08
CA ILE A 168 11.62 -0.19 7.64
C ILE A 168 10.20 -0.43 8.16
N SER A 169 9.32 -0.94 7.29
CA SER A 169 7.96 -1.35 7.62
C SER A 169 7.64 -2.70 6.97
N TYR A 170 6.40 -3.15 7.13
CA TYR A 170 5.81 -4.34 6.53
C TYR A 170 4.33 -4.06 6.29
N ALA A 171 3.74 -4.55 5.20
CA ALA A 171 2.32 -4.38 4.91
C ALA A 171 1.54 -5.63 5.35
N ALA A 172 0.90 -5.55 6.52
CA ALA A 172 0.24 -6.68 7.15
C ALA A 172 -1.24 -6.78 6.76
N GLY A 173 -1.67 -7.97 6.38
CA GLY A 173 -3.09 -8.29 6.24
C GLY A 173 -3.75 -8.42 7.62
N PRO A 174 -5.08 -8.24 7.73
CA PRO A 174 -5.80 -8.27 9.02
C PRO A 174 -5.76 -9.63 9.75
N TRP A 175 -5.29 -10.69 9.08
CA TRP A 175 -5.09 -12.02 9.68
C TRP A 175 -3.66 -12.27 10.18
N GLU A 176 -2.72 -11.35 9.94
CA GLU A 176 -1.33 -11.47 10.37
C GLU A 176 -1.13 -10.74 11.72
N ASP A 177 -0.74 -11.49 12.75
CA ASP A 177 -0.36 -10.93 14.05
C ASP A 177 1.16 -10.71 14.08
N ILE A 178 1.58 -9.49 13.75
CA ILE A 178 2.98 -9.15 13.51
C ILE A 178 3.68 -8.65 14.78
N ASP A 179 4.85 -9.22 15.05
CA ASP A 179 5.84 -8.66 15.97
C ASP A 179 6.49 -7.44 15.36
N TRP A 180 6.00 -6.26 15.73
CA TRP A 180 6.49 -4.99 15.21
C TRP A 180 7.87 -4.59 15.75
N ARG A 181 8.46 -5.27 16.74
CA ARG A 181 9.74 -4.87 17.36
C ARG A 181 10.86 -4.57 16.34
N PRO A 182 11.08 -5.36 15.28
CA PRO A 182 12.16 -5.13 14.30
C PRO A 182 11.93 -3.94 13.35
N PHE A 183 10.70 -3.42 13.27
CA PHE A 183 10.28 -2.40 12.30
C PHE A 183 10.21 -1.00 12.91
N ASP A 184 10.23 0.05 12.09
CA ASP A 184 10.11 1.44 12.56
C ASP A 184 8.67 1.96 12.48
N VAL A 185 7.87 1.39 11.56
CA VAL A 185 6.50 1.82 11.25
C VAL A 185 5.61 0.58 11.20
N VAL A 186 4.45 0.65 11.87
CA VAL A 186 3.40 -0.37 11.77
C VAL A 186 2.65 -0.15 10.46
N GLY A 187 2.68 -1.12 9.54
CA GLY A 187 2.01 -1.03 8.25
C GLY A 187 0.86 -2.04 8.14
N VAL A 188 -0.35 -1.57 7.88
CA VAL A 188 -1.55 -2.41 7.86
C VAL A 188 -2.40 -2.15 6.62
N ASP A 189 -2.89 -3.23 6.02
CA ASP A 189 -3.83 -3.20 4.90
C ASP A 189 -5.26 -3.10 5.45
N ALA A 190 -5.70 -1.85 5.64
CA ALA A 190 -6.88 -1.50 6.43
C ALA A 190 -8.13 -1.35 5.56
N TYR A 191 -8.64 -2.48 5.07
CA TYR A 191 -9.92 -2.53 4.37
C TYR A 191 -11.10 -2.59 5.35
N ARG A 192 -11.88 -1.50 5.41
CA ARG A 192 -13.19 -1.49 6.08
C ARG A 192 -14.23 -2.20 5.21
N ALA A 193 -15.09 -2.98 5.85
CA ALA A 193 -16.13 -3.81 5.25
C ALA A 193 -17.39 -3.84 6.14
N ALA A 194 -18.41 -4.59 5.71
CA ALA A 194 -19.61 -4.79 6.51
C ALA A 194 -19.32 -5.52 7.83
N TYR A 195 -18.45 -6.54 7.79
CA TYR A 195 -18.22 -7.42 8.93
C TYR A 195 -17.39 -6.79 10.06
N ASN A 196 -16.57 -5.79 9.76
CA ASN A 196 -15.74 -5.07 10.74
C ASN A 196 -16.19 -3.62 10.94
N ALA A 197 -17.33 -3.19 10.38
CA ALA A 197 -17.78 -1.80 10.43
C ALA A 197 -17.82 -1.21 11.85
N THR A 198 -18.21 -2.03 12.83
CA THR A 198 -18.32 -1.62 14.23
C THR A 198 -17.01 -1.67 15.01
N THR A 199 -16.02 -2.45 14.55
CA THR A 199 -14.73 -2.65 15.24
C THR A 199 -13.58 -1.92 14.56
N PHE A 200 -13.72 -1.50 13.31
CA PHE A 200 -12.65 -0.98 12.46
C PHE A 200 -11.83 0.14 13.12
N ARG A 201 -12.50 1.09 13.81
CA ARG A 201 -11.82 2.16 14.56
C ARG A 201 -11.01 1.62 15.75
N ASP A 202 -11.56 0.66 16.48
CA ASP A 202 -10.88 0.05 17.63
C ASP A 202 -9.69 -0.81 17.17
N ASP A 203 -9.82 -1.48 16.03
CA ASP A 203 -8.74 -2.25 15.40
C ASP A 203 -7.58 -1.32 15.00
N LEU A 204 -7.87 -0.18 14.36
CA LEU A 204 -6.87 0.86 14.05
C LEU A 204 -6.17 1.40 15.31
N ARG A 205 -6.93 1.74 16.36
CA ARG A 205 -6.36 2.21 17.64
C ARG A 205 -5.46 1.16 18.29
N ALA A 206 -5.78 -0.13 18.15
CA ALA A 206 -5.01 -1.19 18.75
C ALA A 206 -3.57 -1.23 18.21
N HIS A 207 -3.36 -0.92 16.93
CA HIS A 207 -2.03 -0.81 16.33
C HIS A 207 -1.18 0.31 16.94
N GLY A 208 -1.79 1.37 17.47
CA GLY A 208 -1.07 2.43 18.18
C GLY A 208 -0.38 1.98 19.47
N ARG A 209 -0.77 0.83 20.04
CA ARG A 209 -0.19 0.29 21.29
C ARG A 209 1.29 -0.08 21.17
N HIS A 210 1.81 -0.22 19.96
CA HIS A 210 3.24 -0.48 19.73
C HIS A 210 4.12 0.77 19.92
N GLY A 211 3.54 1.96 20.12
CA GLY A 211 4.29 3.21 20.32
C GLY A 211 5.07 3.66 19.08
N LYS A 212 4.66 3.20 17.90
CA LYS A 212 5.26 3.49 16.59
C LYS A 212 4.22 4.17 15.69
N PRO A 213 4.63 4.97 14.69
CA PRO A 213 3.71 5.48 13.68
C PRO A 213 2.95 4.33 13.02
N VAL A 214 1.64 4.51 12.83
CA VAL A 214 0.77 3.57 12.14
C VAL A 214 0.51 4.10 10.74
N ALA A 215 0.80 3.30 9.73
CA ALA A 215 0.51 3.57 8.35
C ALA A 215 -0.50 2.57 7.81
N VAL A 216 -1.52 3.09 7.13
CA VAL A 216 -2.41 2.29 6.30
C VAL A 216 -1.70 2.10 4.96
N THR A 217 -1.07 0.95 4.77
CA THR A 217 -0.30 0.58 3.58
C THR A 217 -1.19 0.29 2.37
N GLU A 218 -2.45 -0.03 2.64
CA GLU A 218 -3.45 -0.29 1.63
C GLU A 218 -4.87 -0.01 2.14
N PHE A 219 -5.65 0.77 1.38
CA PHE A 219 -7.11 0.85 1.51
C PHE A 219 -7.73 1.25 0.17
N GLY A 220 -8.95 0.83 -0.10
CA GLY A 220 -9.64 1.23 -1.32
C GLY A 220 -10.91 0.42 -1.59
N THR A 221 -11.59 0.73 -2.68
CA THR A 221 -12.72 -0.07 -3.15
C THR A 221 -12.92 0.03 -4.66
N CYS A 222 -13.74 -0.86 -5.22
CA CYS A 222 -14.11 -0.87 -6.63
C CYS A 222 -15.28 0.06 -6.95
N ALA A 223 -15.45 0.38 -8.25
CA ALA A 223 -16.48 1.30 -8.74
C ALA A 223 -17.84 0.63 -9.01
N TYR A 224 -18.43 -0.04 -8.02
CA TYR A 224 -19.80 -0.56 -8.07
C TYR A 224 -20.54 -0.41 -6.75
N ARG A 225 -21.87 -0.38 -6.81
CA ARG A 225 -22.71 -0.15 -5.63
C ARG A 225 -22.45 -1.21 -4.55
N GLY A 226 -22.09 -0.76 -3.34
CA GLY A 226 -21.83 -1.64 -2.19
C GLY A 226 -20.47 -2.33 -2.22
N ALA A 227 -19.56 -1.95 -3.12
CA ALA A 227 -18.20 -2.47 -3.12
C ALA A 227 -17.45 -2.17 -1.81
N GLY A 228 -17.71 -1.02 -1.18
CA GLY A 228 -17.06 -0.63 0.08
C GLY A 228 -17.39 -1.57 1.23
N GLU A 229 -18.54 -2.24 1.19
CA GLU A 229 -18.96 -3.19 2.21
C GLU A 229 -18.25 -4.56 2.09
N ARG A 230 -17.44 -4.76 1.05
CA ARG A 230 -16.73 -6.03 0.76
C ARG A 230 -15.27 -6.03 1.18
N GLY A 231 -14.74 -4.89 1.65
CA GLY A 231 -13.33 -4.75 2.02
C GLY A 231 -12.39 -5.12 0.88
N GLY A 232 -11.28 -5.81 1.19
CA GLY A 232 -10.27 -6.22 0.20
C GLY A 232 -10.79 -7.18 -0.88
N LEU A 233 -11.99 -7.76 -0.72
CA LEU A 233 -12.63 -8.65 -1.69
C LEU A 233 -13.51 -7.92 -2.72
N ALA A 234 -13.46 -6.59 -2.79
CA ALA A 234 -14.26 -5.83 -3.75
C ALA A 234 -13.94 -6.19 -5.21
N TRP A 235 -12.76 -6.73 -5.54
CA TRP A 235 -12.46 -7.22 -6.89
C TRP A 235 -13.28 -8.45 -7.32
N GLN A 236 -14.02 -9.08 -6.41
CA GLN A 236 -14.99 -10.15 -6.72
C GLN A 236 -16.42 -9.59 -6.64
N PRO A 237 -16.90 -8.87 -7.68
CA PRO A 237 -18.25 -8.33 -7.68
C PRO A 237 -19.29 -9.46 -7.67
N PRO A 238 -20.43 -9.28 -6.96
CA PRO A 238 -21.54 -10.20 -7.08
C PRO A 238 -22.12 -10.22 -8.50
N GLU A 239 -22.81 -11.29 -8.86
CA GLU A 239 -23.55 -11.35 -10.12
C GLU A 239 -24.56 -10.19 -10.21
N GLY A 240 -24.56 -9.49 -11.35
CA GLY A 240 -25.43 -8.33 -11.55
C GLY A 240 -24.98 -7.05 -10.83
N ALA A 241 -23.73 -6.97 -10.35
CA ALA A 241 -23.18 -5.75 -9.78
C ALA A 241 -23.36 -4.54 -10.71
N VAL A 242 -23.81 -3.43 -10.14
CA VAL A 242 -24.14 -2.20 -10.87
C VAL A 242 -23.00 -1.20 -10.74
N PRO A 243 -22.39 -0.73 -11.84
CA PRO A 243 -21.34 0.28 -11.80
C PRO A 243 -21.76 1.56 -11.06
N ASP A 244 -20.88 2.08 -10.21
CA ASP A 244 -21.05 3.29 -9.42
C ASP A 244 -19.69 3.85 -8.98
N GLU A 245 -19.15 4.83 -9.71
CA GLU A 245 -17.88 5.47 -9.33
C GLU A 245 -17.98 6.26 -8.02
N ARG A 246 -19.19 6.69 -7.63
CA ARG A 246 -19.39 7.41 -6.37
C ARG A 246 -19.22 6.52 -5.15
N GLU A 247 -19.23 5.19 -5.31
CA GLU A 247 -18.87 4.27 -4.23
C GLU A 247 -17.45 4.55 -3.73
N GLN A 248 -16.49 4.70 -4.67
CA GLN A 248 -15.10 5.00 -4.33
C GLN A 248 -14.97 6.36 -3.63
N VAL A 249 -15.75 7.36 -4.08
CA VAL A 249 -15.80 8.71 -3.46
C VAL A 249 -16.27 8.65 -2.01
N ARG A 250 -17.36 7.92 -1.73
CA ARG A 250 -17.90 7.74 -0.37
C ARG A 250 -16.87 7.05 0.53
N TYR A 251 -16.29 5.95 0.04
CA TYR A 251 -15.33 5.16 0.79
C TYR A 251 -14.05 5.93 1.09
N LEU A 252 -13.49 6.65 0.11
CA LEU A 252 -12.32 7.52 0.30
C LEU A 252 -12.59 8.57 1.38
N THR A 253 -13.73 9.25 1.30
CA THR A 253 -14.07 10.33 2.24
C THR A 253 -14.23 9.79 3.66
N GLU A 254 -15.02 8.72 3.82
CA GLU A 254 -15.24 8.07 5.12
C GLU A 254 -13.92 7.61 5.77
N LEU A 255 -13.07 6.91 5.01
CA LEU A 255 -11.85 6.36 5.58
C LEU A 255 -10.79 7.41 5.88
N LEU A 256 -10.65 8.46 5.05
CA LEU A 256 -9.73 9.55 5.38
C LEU A 256 -10.15 10.28 6.67
N ASP A 257 -11.44 10.52 6.87
CA ASP A 257 -11.94 11.13 8.10
C ASP A 257 -11.66 10.22 9.32
N ILE A 258 -11.87 8.91 9.19
CA ILE A 258 -11.51 7.93 10.23
C ILE A 258 -9.99 7.96 10.51
N PHE A 259 -9.15 7.90 9.49
CA PHE A 259 -7.70 7.87 9.65
C PHE A 259 -7.16 9.15 10.32
N GLU A 260 -7.76 10.30 10.03
CA GLU A 260 -7.44 11.55 10.69
C GLU A 260 -7.83 11.54 12.16
N ASP A 261 -9.06 11.11 12.47
CA ASP A 261 -9.57 11.01 13.85
C ASP A 261 -8.72 10.06 14.71
N GLU A 262 -8.34 8.91 14.13
CA GLU A 262 -7.59 7.87 14.85
C GLU A 262 -6.07 8.11 14.86
N GLY A 263 -5.61 9.20 14.25
CA GLY A 263 -4.19 9.60 14.30
C GLY A 263 -3.27 8.72 13.46
N VAL A 264 -3.76 8.14 12.36
CA VAL A 264 -2.93 7.44 11.37
C VAL A 264 -1.87 8.41 10.83
N ASP A 265 -0.62 7.93 10.71
CA ASP A 265 0.51 8.72 10.20
C ASP A 265 0.44 8.86 8.68
N THR A 266 0.30 7.74 7.98
CA THR A 266 0.34 7.69 6.51
C THR A 266 -0.82 6.84 5.98
N ALA A 267 -1.51 7.26 4.92
CA ALA A 267 -2.56 6.46 4.29
C ALA A 267 -2.36 6.38 2.76
N LEU A 268 -2.38 5.15 2.22
CA LEU A 268 -2.07 4.85 0.82
C LEU A 268 -3.27 4.16 0.13
N TRP A 269 -3.90 4.88 -0.81
CA TRP A 269 -5.00 4.31 -1.60
C TRP A 269 -4.51 3.20 -2.54
N PHE A 270 -5.20 2.08 -2.58
CA PHE A 270 -5.02 1.04 -3.59
C PHE A 270 -6.04 1.26 -4.68
N THR A 271 -5.68 1.67 -5.89
CA THR A 271 -4.34 1.95 -6.45
C THR A 271 -4.45 3.07 -7.51
N PHE A 272 -3.35 3.54 -8.10
CA PHE A 272 -3.40 4.51 -9.20
C PHE A 272 -4.23 3.96 -10.37
N ALA A 273 -3.83 2.80 -10.90
CA ALA A 273 -4.48 2.15 -12.02
C ALA A 273 -4.50 0.62 -11.85
N ALA A 274 -5.52 -0.03 -12.41
CA ALA A 274 -5.49 -1.47 -12.66
C ALA A 274 -5.08 -1.71 -14.12
N PHE A 275 -3.76 -1.78 -14.36
CA PHE A 275 -3.15 -1.82 -15.70
C PHE A 275 -3.51 -3.05 -16.56
N ASN A 276 -4.12 -4.08 -15.96
CA ASN A 276 -4.64 -5.27 -16.64
C ASN A 276 -6.11 -5.17 -17.06
N THR A 277 -6.87 -4.19 -16.55
CA THR A 277 -8.28 -3.99 -16.89
C THR A 277 -8.46 -2.93 -17.97
N ARG A 278 -9.60 -2.90 -18.66
CA ARG A 278 -9.90 -1.90 -19.70
C ARG A 278 -11.32 -1.38 -19.53
N LYS A 279 -11.58 -0.17 -20.05
CA LYS A 279 -12.92 0.45 -20.09
C LYS A 279 -13.98 -0.54 -20.56
N GLY A 280 -14.99 -0.76 -19.73
CA GLY A 280 -16.09 -1.71 -19.98
C GLY A 280 -15.87 -3.10 -19.37
N ALA A 281 -14.67 -3.40 -18.89
CA ALA A 281 -14.28 -4.61 -18.16
C ALA A 281 -13.50 -4.28 -16.88
N ASP A 282 -13.72 -3.07 -16.34
CA ASP A 282 -12.97 -2.48 -15.22
C ASP A 282 -13.76 -2.46 -13.91
N LEU A 283 -14.82 -3.27 -13.80
CA LEU A 283 -15.67 -3.32 -12.60
C LEU A 283 -14.92 -3.83 -11.36
N THR A 284 -13.88 -4.63 -11.56
CA THR A 284 -12.99 -5.17 -10.53
C THR A 284 -11.82 -4.23 -10.20
N SER A 285 -11.75 -3.07 -10.85
CA SER A 285 -10.67 -2.10 -10.69
C SER A 285 -10.85 -1.30 -9.41
N TYR A 286 -9.79 -1.25 -8.62
CA TYR A 286 -9.60 -0.31 -7.52
C TYR A 286 -8.99 1.04 -7.96
N GLY A 287 -8.60 1.15 -9.23
CA GLY A 287 -7.86 2.28 -9.78
C GLY A 287 -8.61 3.60 -9.65
N VAL A 288 -7.92 4.68 -9.31
CA VAL A 288 -8.46 6.05 -9.40
C VAL A 288 -8.55 6.53 -10.86
N VAL A 289 -7.85 5.86 -11.78
CA VAL A 289 -8.00 6.04 -13.22
C VAL A 289 -8.58 4.78 -13.87
N ARG A 290 -9.26 4.98 -15.00
CA ARG A 290 -9.73 3.91 -15.89
C ARG A 290 -8.81 3.79 -17.09
N MET A 291 -8.25 2.61 -17.31
CA MET A 291 -7.43 2.33 -18.48
C MET A 291 -8.29 2.29 -19.76
N LEU A 292 -7.86 3.04 -20.79
CA LEU A 292 -8.44 3.03 -22.13
C LEU A 292 -7.73 2.01 -23.02
N ASP A 293 -6.42 1.90 -22.86
CA ASP A 293 -5.56 0.87 -23.46
C ASP A 293 -4.39 0.54 -22.51
N GLU A 294 -3.24 0.11 -23.02
CA GLU A 294 -2.07 -0.25 -22.21
C GLU A 294 -1.36 0.94 -21.57
N THR A 295 -1.50 2.15 -22.13
CA THR A 295 -0.75 3.34 -21.69
C THR A 295 -1.62 4.57 -21.47
N ARG A 296 -2.82 4.62 -22.05
CA ARG A 296 -3.75 5.73 -21.89
C ARG A 296 -4.82 5.40 -20.87
N TRP A 297 -5.19 6.40 -20.09
CA TRP A 297 -6.23 6.32 -19.07
C TRP A 297 -7.04 7.63 -19.00
N GLU A 298 -8.22 7.57 -18.37
CA GLU A 298 -9.05 8.72 -18.00
C GLU A 298 -9.30 8.72 -16.48
N PRO A 299 -9.37 9.88 -15.81
CA PRO A 299 -9.65 9.94 -14.37
C PRO A 299 -11.08 9.47 -14.04
N ARG A 300 -11.27 8.84 -12.88
CA ARG A 300 -12.60 8.53 -12.31
C ARG A 300 -13.08 9.65 -11.38
N GLU A 301 -14.34 9.59 -10.94
CA GLU A 301 -14.88 10.54 -9.94
C GLU A 301 -14.03 10.62 -8.65
N VAL A 302 -13.45 9.50 -8.21
CA VAL A 302 -12.58 9.46 -7.01
C VAL A 302 -11.26 10.21 -7.20
N PHE A 303 -10.71 10.27 -8.42
CA PHE A 303 -9.49 11.04 -8.73
C PHE A 303 -9.69 12.52 -8.37
N HIS A 304 -10.80 13.11 -8.84
CA HIS A 304 -11.10 14.52 -8.59
C HIS A 304 -11.38 14.80 -7.11
N THR A 305 -12.03 13.86 -6.42
CA THR A 305 -12.28 13.98 -4.97
C THR A 305 -10.96 13.92 -4.18
N MET A 306 -10.07 12.98 -4.53
CA MET A 306 -8.76 12.82 -3.91
C MET A 306 -7.92 14.09 -4.09
N ALA A 307 -7.78 14.57 -5.33
CA ALA A 307 -7.06 15.81 -5.64
C ALA A 307 -7.57 17.00 -4.79
N ALA A 308 -8.89 17.19 -4.74
CA ALA A 308 -9.49 18.27 -3.96
C ALA A 308 -9.26 18.13 -2.44
N ARG A 309 -9.27 16.91 -1.90
CA ARG A 309 -9.04 16.65 -0.46
C ARG A 309 -7.57 16.83 -0.09
N TYR A 310 -6.65 16.40 -0.94
CA TYR A 310 -5.21 16.47 -0.65
C TYR A 310 -4.67 17.91 -0.82
N ALA A 311 -5.15 18.67 -1.82
CA ALA A 311 -4.77 20.07 -2.01
C ALA A 311 -5.09 20.96 -0.79
N ARG A 312 -6.30 20.84 -0.23
CA ARG A 312 -6.80 21.69 0.87
C ARG A 312 -5.92 21.62 2.12
N ASP A 313 -5.38 20.45 2.41
CA ASP A 313 -4.61 20.22 3.64
C ASP A 313 -3.12 20.49 3.44
N GLY A 314 -2.61 20.41 2.21
CA GLY A 314 -1.27 20.89 1.87
C GLY A 314 -1.10 22.40 2.11
N GLU A 315 -2.15 23.18 1.86
CA GLU A 315 -2.17 24.63 2.16
C GLU A 315 -2.26 24.91 3.67
N GLY A 316 -3.07 24.14 4.42
CA GLY A 316 -3.20 24.26 5.88
C GLY A 316 -1.98 23.77 6.67
N GLY A 317 -1.33 22.70 6.20
CA GLY A 317 -0.14 22.10 6.82
C GLY A 317 1.11 22.96 6.65
N ARG A 318 1.34 23.55 5.46
CA ARG A 318 2.46 24.48 5.22
C ARG A 318 2.34 25.76 6.06
N GLY A 319 1.12 26.27 6.28
CA GLY A 319 0.89 27.42 7.16
C GLY A 319 1.17 27.13 8.63
N THR A 320 0.89 25.91 9.08
CA THR A 320 1.10 25.48 10.47
C THR A 320 2.57 25.16 10.76
N GLN A 321 3.30 24.56 9.81
CA GLN A 321 4.74 24.30 9.93
C GLN A 321 5.54 25.61 9.94
N ALA A 322 5.24 26.56 9.04
CA ALA A 322 5.89 27.87 9.03
C ALA A 322 5.65 28.67 10.31
N ALA A 323 4.49 28.52 10.95
CA ALA A 323 4.19 29.15 12.23
C ALA A 323 5.00 28.54 13.39
N ARG A 324 5.18 27.21 13.40
CA ARG A 324 6.02 26.49 14.39
C ARG A 324 7.49 26.82 14.24
N ASP A 325 8.02 26.79 13.02
CA ASP A 325 9.44 27.13 12.76
C ASP A 325 9.75 28.59 13.15
N ALA A 326 8.79 29.51 12.96
CA ALA A 326 8.93 30.89 13.39
C ALA A 326 8.80 31.09 14.91
N GLU A 327 8.13 30.19 15.63
CA GLU A 327 8.03 30.20 17.10
C GLU A 327 9.30 29.63 17.73
N ASP A 328 9.83 28.54 17.17
CA ASP A 328 11.09 27.94 17.60
C ASP A 328 12.30 28.87 17.35
N ALA A 329 12.31 29.58 16.22
CA ALA A 329 13.33 30.61 15.95
C ALA A 329 13.28 31.77 16.95
N ARG A 330 12.09 32.15 17.42
CA ARG A 330 11.93 33.21 18.43
C ARG A 330 12.34 32.75 19.83
N ASN A 331 12.15 31.47 20.15
CA ASN A 331 12.55 30.89 21.43
C ASN A 331 14.06 30.60 21.50
N ALA A 332 14.75 30.49 20.36
CA ALA A 332 16.20 30.28 20.30
C ALA A 332 17.02 31.59 20.42
N GLU A 333 16.39 32.76 20.29
CA GLU A 333 17.04 34.08 20.37
C GLU A 333 16.80 34.82 21.71
N GLY A 334 16.10 34.20 22.68
CA GLY A 334 15.83 34.75 24.02
C GLY A 334 16.52 33.99 25.13
#